data_AF-Q5Z3A0-F1
#
_entry.id   AF-Q5Z3A0-F1
#
_cell.length_a   1.000
_cell.length_b   1.000
_cell.length_c   1.000
_cell.angle_alpha   90.00
_cell.angle_beta   90.00
_cell.angle_gamma   90.00
#
_symmetry.space_group_name_H-M   'P 1'
#
loop_
_entity.id
_entity.type
_entity.pdbx_description
1 polymer ?
#
loop_
_entity_poly.entity_id
_entity_poly.type
_entity_poly.pdbx_seq_one_letter_code
_entity_poly.pdbx_strand_id
1 'polypeptide(L)'
;MNRNFLICRNFVSNATALGAKVPAKLQGILDAGEATLQWMPADSLNALQNAIVEGKFTAETASGYLDAELNRTERQPGDVQSKAQDYLARTFTVTLRNGAADQIIDSLRPAFEKARDGFDTASEWITPSTTAEQVLAAGPDAAAAWSALAEHRRTLDNLYSLATTLYHDFQLVPRHPFMLTGTEPIAAFFVGPSVDLRIADQALEPLRSNGRRGGRWTGLRALTQLQWNTATEARRIADAQQESIAAAERRHYAATHS
;
A
#
# COMPACT_ATOMS: atom_id res chain seq x y z
N MET A 1 7.48 -0.67 -18.97
CA MET A 1 7.67 -0.87 -17.51
C MET A 1 6.76 -2.01 -17.07
N ASN A 2 7.30 -2.99 -16.35
CA ASN A 2 6.56 -4.12 -15.80
C ASN A 2 5.50 -3.64 -14.77
N ARG A 3 4.31 -4.25 -14.81
CA ARG A 3 3.16 -3.89 -13.95
C ARG A 3 3.47 -4.00 -12.45
N ASN A 4 4.17 -5.06 -12.03
CA ASN A 4 4.47 -5.31 -10.62
C ASN A 4 5.41 -4.23 -10.06
N PHE A 5 6.38 -3.81 -10.86
CA PHE A 5 7.31 -2.76 -10.47
C PHE A 5 6.62 -1.38 -10.44
N LEU A 6 5.68 -1.11 -11.35
CA LEU A 6 4.87 0.11 -11.31
C LEU A 6 4.05 0.22 -10.01
N ILE A 7 3.50 -0.88 -9.52
CA ILE A 7 2.79 -0.91 -8.22
C ILE A 7 3.74 -0.52 -7.08
N CYS A 8 4.97 -1.04 -7.06
CA CYS A 8 5.98 -0.68 -6.06
C CYS A 8 6.26 0.84 -6.05
N ARG A 9 6.45 1.42 -7.25
CA ARG A 9 6.70 2.87 -7.42
C ARG A 9 5.51 3.71 -6.96
N ASN A 10 4.30 3.33 -7.37
CA ASN A 10 3.07 4.06 -7.01
C ASN A 10 2.81 4.00 -5.50
N PHE A 11 3.06 2.85 -4.86
CA PHE A 11 2.96 2.71 -3.42
C PHE A 11 3.88 3.70 -2.68
N VAL A 12 5.16 3.76 -3.05
CA VAL A 12 6.12 4.69 -2.43
C VAL A 12 5.75 6.15 -2.71
N SER A 13 5.31 6.46 -3.92
CA SER A 13 4.84 7.81 -4.28
C SER A 13 3.66 8.24 -3.41
N ASN A 14 2.66 7.37 -3.24
CA ASN A 14 1.48 7.65 -2.43
C ASN A 14 1.83 7.78 -0.94
N ALA A 15 2.73 6.93 -0.42
CA ALA A 15 3.20 7.03 0.96
C ALA A 15 3.97 8.34 1.20
N THR A 16 4.85 8.72 0.28
CA THR A 16 5.64 9.95 0.36
C THR A 16 4.75 11.20 0.29
N ALA A 17 3.71 11.18 -0.55
CA ALA A 17 2.73 12.28 -0.62
C ALA A 17 1.97 12.51 0.70
N LEU A 18 1.90 11.50 1.57
CA LEU A 18 1.35 11.57 2.92
C LEU A 18 2.40 11.90 4.00
N GLY A 19 3.65 12.09 3.61
CA GLY A 19 4.76 12.40 4.52
C GLY A 19 5.52 11.18 5.05
N ALA A 20 5.33 9.99 4.47
CA ALA A 20 6.07 8.81 4.90
C ALA A 20 7.57 8.97 4.66
N LYS A 21 8.36 8.37 5.55
CA LYS A 21 9.81 8.18 5.35
C LYS A 21 10.04 6.81 4.70
N VAL A 22 10.63 6.82 3.51
CA VAL A 22 10.91 5.59 2.76
C VAL A 22 12.20 4.94 3.27
N PRO A 23 12.16 3.68 3.74
CA PRO A 23 13.38 2.96 4.12
C PRO A 23 14.38 2.87 2.97
N ALA A 24 15.66 3.12 3.24
CA ALA A 24 16.73 3.19 2.23
C ALA A 24 16.81 1.92 1.35
N LYS A 25 16.52 0.75 1.91
CA LYS A 25 16.50 -0.51 1.17
C LYS A 25 15.40 -0.56 0.10
N LEU A 26 14.22 0.02 0.38
CA LEU A 26 13.15 0.12 -0.62
C LEU A 26 13.50 1.15 -1.69
N GLN A 27 14.10 2.27 -1.29
CA GLN A 27 14.58 3.27 -2.25
C GLN A 27 15.62 2.69 -3.21
N GLY A 28 16.62 1.95 -2.70
CA GLY A 28 17.63 1.31 -3.56
C GLY A 28 17.05 0.30 -4.55
N ILE A 29 15.95 -0.38 -4.20
CA ILE A 29 15.23 -1.27 -5.15
C ILE A 29 14.54 -0.45 -6.26
N LEU A 30 13.95 0.70 -5.91
CA LEU A 30 13.35 1.60 -6.90
C LEU A 30 14.41 2.18 -7.84
N ASP A 31 15.52 2.66 -7.28
CA ASP A 31 16.64 3.21 -8.04
C ASP A 31 17.22 2.16 -9.01
N ALA A 32 17.36 0.91 -8.57
CA ALA A 32 17.81 -0.19 -9.43
C ALA A 32 16.83 -0.49 -10.58
N GLY A 33 15.52 -0.35 -10.36
CA GLY A 33 14.54 -0.57 -11.42
C GLY A 33 14.42 0.60 -12.39
N GLU A 34 14.67 1.83 -11.95
CA GLU A 34 14.83 2.98 -12.84
C GLU A 34 16.11 2.84 -13.69
N ALA A 35 17.22 2.40 -13.08
CA ALA A 35 18.44 2.07 -13.83
C ALA A 35 18.20 0.94 -14.85
N THR A 36 17.36 -0.04 -14.53
CA THR A 36 16.97 -1.12 -15.45
C THR A 36 16.19 -0.59 -16.67
N LEU A 37 15.38 0.45 -16.51
CA LEU A 37 14.66 1.09 -17.64
C LEU A 37 15.60 1.87 -18.56
N GLN A 38 16.65 2.44 -17.99
CA GLN A 38 17.67 3.18 -18.71
C GLN A 38 18.74 2.28 -19.32
N TRP A 39 18.78 1.00 -18.93
CA TRP A 39 19.73 0.04 -19.47
C TRP A 39 19.50 -0.17 -20.96
N MET A 40 20.52 0.17 -21.74
CA MET A 40 20.64 -0.20 -23.14
C MET A 40 21.68 -1.31 -23.25
N PRO A 41 21.38 -2.43 -23.93
CA PRO A 41 22.40 -3.42 -24.25
C PRO A 41 23.52 -2.73 -25.03
N ALA A 42 24.77 -3.09 -24.71
CA ALA A 42 25.87 -2.74 -25.59
C ALA A 42 25.57 -3.31 -26.98
N ASP A 43 25.63 -2.46 -28.00
CA ASP A 43 25.47 -2.89 -29.37
C ASP A 43 26.82 -3.46 -29.84
N SER A 44 27.01 -4.77 -29.64
CA SER A 44 28.26 -5.45 -29.93
C SER A 44 28.53 -5.54 -31.43
N LEU A 45 27.48 -5.53 -32.26
CA LEU A 45 27.62 -5.42 -33.71
C LEU A 45 28.06 -4.01 -34.11
N ASN A 46 27.49 -2.95 -33.53
CA ASN A 46 28.05 -1.61 -33.72
C ASN A 46 29.46 -1.49 -33.12
N ALA A 47 29.79 -2.17 -32.02
CA ALA A 47 31.14 -2.17 -31.46
C ALA A 47 32.14 -2.93 -32.33
N LEU A 48 31.75 -4.07 -32.91
CA LEU A 48 32.51 -4.84 -33.90
C LEU A 48 32.68 -4.02 -35.19
N GLN A 49 31.60 -3.40 -35.67
CA GLN A 49 31.59 -2.57 -36.87
C GLN A 49 32.45 -1.31 -36.67
N ASN A 50 32.36 -0.65 -35.51
CA ASN A 50 33.22 0.47 -35.14
C ASN A 50 34.68 0.01 -34.99
N ALA A 51 34.93 -1.16 -34.39
CA ALA A 51 36.28 -1.70 -34.30
C ALA A 51 36.87 -2.01 -35.68
N ILE A 52 36.07 -2.47 -36.64
CA ILE A 52 36.48 -2.67 -38.04
C ILE A 52 36.78 -1.31 -38.69
N VAL A 53 35.88 -0.33 -38.58
CA VAL A 53 36.03 1.01 -39.18
C VAL A 53 37.22 1.78 -38.60
N GLU A 54 37.45 1.65 -37.29
CA GLU A 54 38.55 2.31 -36.57
C GLU A 54 39.88 1.53 -36.65
N GLY A 55 39.92 0.40 -37.35
CA GLY A 55 41.12 -0.45 -37.50
C GLY A 55 41.55 -1.16 -36.20
N LYS A 56 40.67 -1.22 -35.21
CA LYS A 56 40.87 -1.90 -33.92
C LYS A 56 40.51 -3.39 -33.96
N PHE A 57 39.91 -3.87 -35.05
CA PHE A 57 39.69 -5.29 -35.31
C PHE A 57 40.92 -5.88 -36.02
N THR A 58 41.90 -6.31 -35.23
CA THR A 58 43.18 -6.88 -35.69
C THR A 58 43.23 -8.39 -35.45
N ALA A 59 44.26 -9.07 -35.97
CA ALA A 59 44.45 -10.51 -35.74
C ALA A 59 44.55 -10.85 -34.24
N GLU A 60 45.13 -9.98 -33.41
CA GLU A 60 45.26 -10.21 -31.97
C GLU A 60 43.97 -9.94 -31.18
N THR A 61 43.04 -9.15 -31.72
CA THR A 61 41.84 -8.67 -31.00
C THR A 61 40.54 -9.28 -31.54
N ALA A 62 40.58 -9.89 -32.73
CA ALA A 62 39.41 -10.45 -33.42
C ALA A 62 38.67 -11.50 -32.60
N SER A 63 39.37 -12.40 -31.90
CA SER A 63 38.75 -13.45 -31.08
C SER A 63 37.90 -12.85 -29.96
N GLY A 64 38.38 -11.79 -29.28
CA GLY A 64 37.63 -11.15 -28.20
C GLY A 64 36.32 -10.51 -28.66
N TYR A 65 36.30 -9.89 -29.85
CA TYR A 65 35.07 -9.35 -30.41
C TYR A 65 34.11 -10.45 -30.90
N LEU A 66 34.63 -11.52 -31.49
CA LEU A 66 33.81 -12.66 -31.95
C LEU A 66 33.23 -13.46 -30.78
N ASP A 67 34.01 -13.68 -29.71
CA ASP A 67 33.55 -14.35 -28.48
C ASP A 67 32.50 -13.52 -27.72
N ALA A 68 32.63 -12.18 -27.72
CA ALA A 68 31.62 -11.30 -27.15
C ALA A 68 30.27 -11.38 -27.89
N GLU A 69 30.32 -11.57 -29.22
CA GLU A 69 29.12 -11.79 -30.04
C GLU A 69 28.56 -13.21 -29.86
N LEU A 70 29.42 -14.22 -29.82
CA LEU A 70 29.03 -15.63 -29.64
C LEU A 70 28.37 -15.90 -28.28
N ASN A 71 28.85 -15.24 -27.22
CA ASN A 71 28.29 -15.35 -25.88
C ASN A 71 27.03 -14.49 -25.66
N ARG A 72 26.62 -13.73 -26.68
CA ARG A 72 25.41 -12.92 -26.61
C ARG A 72 24.21 -13.86 -26.57
N THR A 73 23.50 -13.86 -25.46
CA THR A 73 22.25 -14.61 -25.36
C THR A 73 21.26 -13.97 -26.34
N GLU A 74 20.58 -14.74 -27.20
CA GLU A 74 19.50 -14.27 -28.11
C GLU A 74 18.25 -13.72 -27.36
N ARG A 75 18.39 -13.36 -26.09
CA ARG A 75 17.31 -12.80 -25.29
C ARG A 75 17.06 -11.38 -25.75
N GLN A 76 15.81 -11.11 -26.08
CA GLN A 76 15.35 -9.75 -26.34
C GLN A 76 15.66 -8.89 -25.11
N PRO A 77 16.29 -7.71 -25.26
CA PRO A 77 16.58 -6.81 -24.16
C PRO A 77 15.38 -6.53 -23.24
N GLY A 78 14.19 -6.40 -23.84
CA GLY A 78 12.94 -6.23 -23.11
C GLY A 78 12.61 -7.38 -22.16
N ASP A 79 12.96 -8.62 -22.51
CA ASP A 79 12.74 -9.79 -21.65
C ASP A 79 13.67 -9.77 -20.43
N VAL A 80 14.92 -9.32 -20.62
CA VAL A 80 15.89 -9.17 -19.53
C VAL A 80 15.44 -8.06 -18.58
N GLN A 81 15.04 -6.90 -19.11
CA GLN A 81 14.49 -5.80 -18.32
C GLN A 81 13.24 -6.22 -17.55
N SER A 82 12.30 -6.90 -18.21
CA SER A 82 11.05 -7.35 -17.58
C SER A 82 11.32 -8.33 -16.44
N LYS A 83 12.18 -9.33 -16.65
CA LYS A 83 12.58 -10.28 -15.59
C LYS A 83 13.28 -9.59 -14.42
N ALA A 84 14.20 -8.67 -14.70
CA ALA A 84 14.87 -7.89 -13.66
C ALA A 84 13.85 -7.09 -12.83
N GLN A 85 12.88 -6.44 -13.47
CA GLN A 85 11.81 -5.71 -12.79
C GLN A 85 10.91 -6.64 -11.95
N ASP A 86 10.61 -7.84 -12.43
CA ASP A 86 9.88 -8.83 -11.63
C ASP A 86 10.68 -9.27 -10.38
N TYR A 87 11.98 -9.50 -10.52
CA TYR A 87 12.84 -9.82 -9.37
C TYR A 87 12.93 -8.66 -8.37
N LEU A 88 13.03 -7.43 -8.86
CA LEU A 88 13.03 -6.23 -8.03
C LEU A 88 11.70 -6.06 -7.30
N ALA A 89 10.56 -6.24 -7.99
CA ALA A 89 9.23 -6.18 -7.38
C ALA A 89 9.04 -7.26 -6.29
N ARG A 90 9.50 -8.49 -6.53
CA ARG A 90 9.47 -9.56 -5.51
C ARG A 90 10.34 -9.21 -4.30
N THR A 91 11.55 -8.70 -4.54
CA THR A 91 12.47 -8.26 -3.48
C THR A 91 11.88 -7.09 -2.68
N PHE A 92 11.16 -6.18 -3.34
CA PHE A 92 10.41 -5.09 -2.71
C PHE A 92 9.36 -5.63 -1.74
N THR A 93 8.51 -6.56 -2.21
CA THR A 93 7.47 -7.20 -1.38
C THR A 93 8.06 -7.96 -0.19
N VAL A 94 9.15 -8.71 -0.39
CA VAL A 94 9.85 -9.40 0.71
C VAL A 94 10.41 -8.40 1.71
N THR A 95 10.96 -7.28 1.23
CA THR A 95 11.49 -6.22 2.09
C THR A 95 10.38 -5.55 2.92
N LEU A 96 9.20 -5.32 2.32
CA LEU A 96 8.01 -4.86 3.05
C LEU A 96 7.61 -5.82 4.17
N ARG A 97 7.53 -7.13 3.86
CA ARG A 97 7.18 -8.18 4.84
C ARG A 97 8.19 -8.28 5.98
N ASN A 98 9.45 -7.96 5.73
CA ASN A 98 10.53 -7.99 6.70
C ASN A 98 10.66 -6.66 7.50
N GLY A 99 9.54 -5.99 7.75
CA GLY A 99 9.45 -4.82 8.65
C GLY A 99 9.54 -3.45 7.97
N ALA A 100 9.84 -3.35 6.68
CA ALA A 100 9.87 -2.05 6.01
C ALA A 100 8.47 -1.42 5.88
N ALA A 101 7.41 -2.24 5.83
CA ALA A 101 6.03 -1.75 5.86
C ALA A 101 5.69 -1.05 7.18
N ASP A 102 6.11 -1.64 8.31
CA ASP A 102 5.87 -1.08 9.64
C ASP A 102 6.58 0.26 9.82
N GLN A 103 7.82 0.39 9.33
CA GLN A 103 8.55 1.66 9.32
C GLN A 103 7.82 2.76 8.55
N ILE A 104 7.26 2.42 7.38
CA ILE A 104 6.45 3.37 6.58
C ILE A 104 5.20 3.78 7.37
N ILE A 105 4.47 2.80 7.91
CA ILE A 105 3.23 3.03 8.67
C ILE A 105 3.50 3.91 9.90
N ASP A 106 4.55 3.63 10.66
CA ASP A 106 4.91 4.40 11.85
C ASP A 106 5.29 5.84 11.49
N SER A 107 5.98 6.06 10.36
CA SER A 107 6.29 7.41 9.91
C SER A 107 5.04 8.24 9.52
N LEU A 108 3.92 7.57 9.21
CA LEU A 108 2.63 8.18 8.88
C LEU A 108 1.76 8.45 10.12
N ARG A 109 2.17 7.97 11.30
CA ARG A 109 1.42 8.13 12.55
C ARG A 109 1.07 9.60 12.87
N PRO A 110 1.97 10.60 12.68
CA PRO A 110 1.60 12.00 12.93
C PRO A 110 0.50 12.51 12.00
N ALA A 111 0.48 12.09 10.73
CA ALA A 111 -0.56 12.50 9.78
C ALA A 111 -1.91 11.87 10.15
N PHE A 112 -1.89 10.61 10.59
CA PHE A 112 -3.08 9.93 11.11
C PHE A 112 -3.61 10.60 12.38
N GLU A 113 -2.75 10.82 13.38
CA GLU A 113 -3.14 11.43 14.66
C GLU A 113 -3.73 12.83 14.44
N LYS A 114 -3.10 13.66 13.62
CA LYS A 114 -3.65 14.97 13.24
C LYS A 114 -5.04 14.85 12.60
N ALA A 115 -5.27 13.85 11.76
CA ALA A 115 -6.56 13.62 11.14
C ALA A 115 -7.61 13.14 12.16
N ARG A 116 -7.26 12.16 13.00
CA ARG A 116 -8.11 11.64 14.08
C ARG A 116 -8.52 12.76 15.04
N ASP A 117 -7.56 13.54 15.52
CA ASP A 117 -7.82 14.62 16.48
C ASP A 117 -8.69 15.72 15.85
N GLY A 118 -8.50 16.01 14.55
CA GLY A 118 -9.39 16.90 13.81
C GLY A 118 -10.84 16.41 13.74
N PHE A 119 -11.06 15.10 13.68
CA PHE A 119 -12.39 14.50 13.80
C PHE A 119 -12.93 14.56 15.24
N ASP A 120 -12.07 14.44 16.25
CA ASP A 120 -12.44 14.56 17.67
C ASP A 120 -12.88 16.00 18.00
N THR A 121 -12.09 17.00 17.62
CA THR A 121 -12.45 18.42 17.75
C THR A 121 -13.76 18.72 17.02
N ALA A 122 -13.93 18.22 15.79
CA ALA A 122 -15.15 18.49 15.05
C ALA A 122 -16.38 17.87 15.75
N SER A 123 -16.26 16.69 16.36
CA SER A 123 -17.37 16.04 17.09
C SER A 123 -17.85 16.77 18.34
N GLU A 124 -17.08 17.73 18.88
CA GLU A 124 -17.55 18.61 19.95
C GLU A 124 -18.69 19.54 19.48
N TRP A 125 -18.72 19.83 18.18
CA TRP A 125 -19.63 20.81 17.58
C TRP A 125 -20.69 20.17 16.69
N ILE A 126 -20.37 19.02 16.09
CA ILE A 126 -21.16 18.47 14.98
C ILE A 126 -21.39 16.97 15.15
N THR A 127 -22.60 16.55 14.83
CA THR A 127 -23.01 15.15 14.75
C THR A 127 -23.07 14.71 13.28
N PRO A 128 -23.17 13.40 12.99
CA PRO A 128 -23.35 12.91 11.62
C PRO A 128 -24.61 13.44 10.92
N SER A 129 -25.57 14.00 11.67
CA SER A 129 -26.82 14.59 11.18
C SER A 129 -26.84 16.13 11.19
N THR A 130 -25.76 16.77 11.64
CA THR A 130 -25.71 18.23 11.75
C THR A 130 -25.75 18.88 10.36
N THR A 131 -26.60 19.89 10.18
CA THR A 131 -26.72 20.65 8.91
C THR A 131 -25.79 21.86 8.88
N ALA A 132 -25.54 22.41 7.69
CA ALA A 132 -24.69 23.60 7.55
C ALA A 132 -25.24 24.81 8.33
N GLU A 133 -26.56 24.98 8.39
CA GLU A 133 -27.23 26.05 9.14
C GLU A 133 -26.99 25.91 10.64
N GLN A 134 -27.03 24.67 11.17
CA GLN A 134 -26.75 24.39 12.57
C GLN A 134 -25.29 24.67 12.92
N VAL A 135 -24.35 24.38 12.01
CA VAL A 135 -22.93 24.73 12.19
C VAL A 135 -22.72 26.24 12.22
N LEU A 136 -23.36 26.98 11.31
CA LEU A 136 -23.25 28.45 11.26
C LEU A 136 -23.83 29.09 12.53
N ALA A 137 -24.95 28.56 13.05
CA ALA A 137 -25.54 29.02 14.28
C ALA A 137 -24.67 28.74 15.53
N ALA A 138 -23.86 27.68 15.50
CA ALA A 138 -22.94 27.32 16.58
C ALA A 138 -21.68 28.22 16.64
N GLY A 139 -21.45 29.05 15.63
CA GLY A 139 -20.40 30.07 15.63
C GLY A 139 -19.17 29.74 14.78
N PRO A 140 -18.18 30.65 14.77
CA PRO A 140 -17.02 30.58 13.87
C PRO A 140 -16.12 29.35 14.12
N ASP A 141 -15.98 28.92 15.37
CA ASP A 141 -15.15 27.76 15.71
C ASP A 141 -15.76 26.45 15.19
N ALA A 142 -17.08 26.29 15.31
CA ALA A 142 -17.81 25.17 14.72
C ALA A 142 -17.69 25.16 13.19
N ALA A 143 -17.80 26.33 12.56
CA ALA A 143 -17.63 26.46 11.11
C ALA A 143 -16.21 26.11 10.65
N ALA A 144 -15.19 26.51 11.40
CA ALA A 144 -13.79 26.17 11.13
C ALA A 144 -13.56 24.65 11.24
N ALA A 145 -14.04 24.03 12.33
CA ALA A 145 -13.92 22.59 12.54
C ALA A 145 -14.68 21.77 11.46
N TRP A 146 -15.90 22.19 11.12
CA TRP A 146 -16.67 21.60 10.02
C TRP A 146 -15.95 21.76 8.67
N SER A 147 -15.26 22.89 8.45
CA SER A 147 -14.50 23.13 7.22
C SER A 147 -13.30 22.19 7.08
N ALA A 148 -12.51 22.06 8.16
CA ALA A 148 -11.30 21.25 8.21
C ALA A 148 -11.55 19.74 8.06
N LEU A 149 -12.75 19.25 8.40
CA LEU A 149 -13.11 17.83 8.27
C LEU A 149 -12.84 17.24 6.88
N ALA A 150 -13.04 18.01 5.81
CA ALA A 150 -12.82 17.50 4.46
C ALA A 150 -11.34 17.13 4.21
N GLU A 151 -10.42 17.90 4.78
CA GLU A 151 -8.99 17.62 4.70
C GLU A 151 -8.61 16.40 5.53
N HIS A 152 -9.07 16.33 6.78
CA HIS A 152 -8.82 15.18 7.66
C HIS A 152 -9.37 13.88 7.07
N ARG A 153 -10.60 13.92 6.51
CA ARG A 153 -11.17 12.80 5.78
C ARG A 153 -10.28 12.36 4.63
N ARG A 154 -9.82 13.30 3.80
CA ARG A 154 -8.97 12.99 2.63
C ARG A 154 -7.67 12.31 3.07
N THR A 155 -7.07 12.75 4.17
CA THR A 155 -5.88 12.10 4.74
C THR A 155 -6.18 10.64 5.13
N LEU A 156 -7.28 10.39 5.85
CA LEU A 156 -7.67 9.04 6.23
C LEU A 156 -8.03 8.17 4.99
N ASP A 157 -8.74 8.71 4.00
CA ASP A 157 -9.06 8.02 2.74
C ASP A 157 -7.78 7.61 1.96
N ASN A 158 -6.74 8.44 2.00
CA ASN A 158 -5.45 8.12 1.40
C ASN A 158 -4.70 7.04 2.22
N LEU A 159 -4.75 7.08 3.55
CA LEU A 159 -4.19 6.02 4.41
C LEU A 159 -4.91 4.68 4.20
N TYR A 160 -6.24 4.71 4.05
CA TYR A 160 -7.03 3.53 3.67
C TYR A 160 -6.60 2.96 2.33
N SER A 161 -6.35 3.84 1.35
CA SER A 161 -5.86 3.42 0.03
C SER A 161 -4.47 2.76 0.13
N LEU A 162 -3.58 3.24 1.01
CA LEU A 162 -2.30 2.58 1.30
C LEU A 162 -2.50 1.20 1.94
N ALA A 163 -3.35 1.10 2.97
CA ALA A 163 -3.68 -0.18 3.62
C ALA A 163 -4.25 -1.19 2.61
N THR A 164 -5.10 -0.71 1.69
CA THR A 164 -5.66 -1.48 0.57
C THR A 164 -4.55 -2.06 -0.32
N THR A 165 -3.54 -1.26 -0.71
CA THR A 165 -2.38 -1.73 -1.48
C THR A 165 -1.53 -2.73 -0.70
N LEU A 166 -1.27 -2.48 0.59
CA LEU A 166 -0.54 -3.42 1.46
C LEU A 166 -1.24 -4.79 1.54
N TYR A 167 -2.58 -4.78 1.53
CA TYR A 167 -3.38 -6.00 1.54
C TYR A 167 -3.48 -6.68 0.16
N HIS A 168 -3.99 -6.00 -0.86
CA HIS A 168 -4.29 -6.63 -2.14
C HIS A 168 -3.05 -6.92 -2.98
N ASP A 169 -2.12 -5.97 -3.05
CA ASP A 169 -0.98 -6.05 -3.97
C ASP A 169 0.23 -6.74 -3.32
N PHE A 170 0.51 -6.43 -2.05
CA PHE A 170 1.66 -6.98 -1.33
C PHE A 170 1.33 -8.17 -0.41
N GLN A 171 0.04 -8.39 -0.12
CA GLN A 171 -0.45 -9.48 0.72
C GLN A 171 0.27 -9.52 2.08
N LEU A 172 0.41 -8.35 2.72
CA LEU A 172 1.02 -8.26 4.05
C LEU A 172 0.09 -8.77 5.14
N VAL A 173 -1.21 -8.74 4.93
CA VAL A 173 -2.18 -9.41 5.79
C VAL A 173 -2.76 -10.58 4.99
N PRO A 174 -2.77 -11.81 5.53
CA PRO A 174 -3.24 -12.98 4.80
C PRO A 174 -4.71 -12.85 4.42
N ARG A 175 -5.08 -13.47 3.29
CA ARG A 175 -6.48 -13.66 2.95
C ARG A 175 -7.02 -14.83 3.76
N HIS A 176 -8.14 -14.62 4.43
CA HIS A 176 -8.77 -15.64 5.23
C HIS A 176 -10.03 -16.18 4.56
N PRO A 177 -10.21 -17.51 4.49
CA PRO A 177 -11.33 -18.13 3.78
C PRO A 177 -12.70 -17.91 4.47
N PHE A 178 -12.72 -17.60 5.77
CA PHE A 178 -13.97 -17.37 6.51
C PHE A 178 -14.35 -15.87 6.60
N MET A 179 -13.63 -15.02 5.87
CA MET A 179 -13.97 -13.60 5.71
C MET A 179 -14.80 -13.44 4.42
N LEU A 180 -15.97 -12.81 4.54
CA LEU A 180 -17.06 -12.83 3.57
C LEU A 180 -16.82 -11.90 2.38
N THR A 181 -16.29 -10.70 2.64
CA THR A 181 -16.01 -9.69 1.60
C THR A 181 -14.56 -9.78 1.11
N GLY A 182 -13.68 -10.33 1.94
CA GLY A 182 -12.25 -10.37 1.68
C GLY A 182 -11.59 -9.01 1.82
N THR A 183 -12.26 -8.00 2.40
CA THR A 183 -11.69 -6.67 2.70
C THR A 183 -11.65 -6.38 4.19
N GLU A 184 -12.25 -7.23 5.02
CA GLU A 184 -12.22 -7.13 6.48
C GLU A 184 -10.81 -6.96 7.07
N PRO A 185 -9.75 -7.62 6.54
CA PRO A 185 -8.39 -7.39 7.03
C PRO A 185 -7.88 -5.96 6.85
N ILE A 186 -8.44 -5.17 5.92
CA ILE A 186 -8.08 -3.75 5.77
C ILE A 186 -8.55 -2.95 6.99
N ALA A 187 -9.70 -3.31 7.57
CA ALA A 187 -10.21 -2.66 8.77
C ALA A 187 -9.27 -2.84 9.98
N ALA A 188 -8.49 -3.93 10.02
CA ALA A 188 -7.53 -4.20 11.09
C ALA A 188 -6.42 -3.16 11.21
N PHE A 189 -6.18 -2.34 10.17
CA PHE A 189 -5.28 -1.19 10.26
C PHE A 189 -5.86 -0.05 11.09
N PHE A 190 -7.18 0.00 11.27
CA PHE A 190 -7.91 1.16 11.81
C PHE A 190 -8.63 0.93 13.13
N VAL A 191 -8.66 -0.31 13.64
CA VAL A 191 -9.43 -0.69 14.82
C VAL A 191 -8.61 -1.52 15.81
N GLY A 192 -9.03 -1.52 17.07
CA GLY A 192 -8.42 -2.36 18.10
C GLY A 192 -8.84 -3.84 18.01
N PRO A 193 -8.12 -4.74 18.71
CA PRO A 193 -8.31 -6.20 18.63
C PRO A 193 -9.67 -6.70 19.13
N SER A 194 -10.41 -5.88 19.87
CA SER A 194 -11.74 -6.23 20.39
C SER A 194 -12.88 -5.93 19.42
N VAL A 195 -12.60 -5.27 18.29
CA VAL A 195 -13.61 -4.87 17.31
C VAL A 195 -13.79 -5.98 16.29
N ASP A 196 -15.04 -6.36 16.02
CA ASP A 196 -15.34 -7.32 14.95
C ASP A 196 -15.01 -6.69 13.58
N LEU A 197 -14.03 -7.25 12.85
CA LEU A 197 -13.61 -6.71 11.55
C LEU A 197 -14.71 -6.73 10.50
N ARG A 198 -15.71 -7.62 10.59
CA ARG A 198 -16.87 -7.61 9.70
C ARG A 198 -17.73 -6.37 9.92
N ILE A 199 -17.94 -6.00 11.19
CA ILE A 199 -18.70 -4.80 11.56
C ILE A 199 -17.88 -3.54 11.19
N ALA A 200 -16.56 -3.57 11.39
CA ALA A 200 -15.68 -2.48 11.01
C ALA A 200 -15.62 -2.27 9.48
N ASP A 201 -15.55 -3.33 8.69
CA ASP A 201 -15.57 -3.30 7.22
C ASP A 201 -16.89 -2.69 6.71
N GLN A 202 -18.03 -3.12 7.27
CA GLN A 202 -19.33 -2.53 6.96
C GLN A 202 -19.40 -1.03 7.28
N ALA A 203 -18.78 -0.59 8.37
CA ALA A 203 -18.70 0.83 8.70
C ALA A 203 -17.74 1.62 7.79
N LEU A 204 -16.79 0.93 7.15
CA LEU A 204 -15.88 1.49 6.15
C LEU A 204 -16.48 1.51 4.74
N GLU A 205 -17.60 0.84 4.48
CA GLU A 205 -18.30 0.95 3.21
C GLU A 205 -18.64 2.41 2.89
N PRO A 206 -18.56 2.82 1.61
CA PRO A 206 -18.94 4.17 1.22
C PRO A 206 -20.42 4.36 1.57
N LEU A 207 -20.69 5.16 2.61
CA LEU A 207 -22.04 5.58 2.97
C LEU A 207 -22.68 6.20 1.72
N ARG A 208 -23.61 5.46 1.12
CA ARG A 208 -24.31 5.87 -0.10
C ARG A 208 -24.91 7.27 0.13
N SER A 209 -24.52 8.20 -0.74
CA SER A 209 -25.19 9.46 -1.12
C SER A 209 -25.59 10.52 -0.08
N ASN A 210 -25.50 10.32 1.23
CA ASN A 210 -26.14 11.26 2.17
C ASN A 210 -25.23 12.35 2.76
N GLY A 211 -24.32 12.92 1.96
CA GLY A 211 -23.72 14.24 2.26
C GLY A 211 -22.91 14.37 3.56
N ARG A 212 -22.60 13.29 4.28
CA ARG A 212 -21.83 13.36 5.53
C ARG A 212 -20.38 13.75 5.22
N ARG A 213 -20.00 14.96 5.64
CA ARG A 213 -18.68 15.54 5.36
C ARG A 213 -17.53 14.64 5.83
N GLY A 214 -17.71 13.92 6.94
CA GLY A 214 -16.76 12.96 7.50
C GLY A 214 -16.70 11.58 6.81
N GLY A 215 -17.63 11.25 5.90
CA GLY A 215 -17.61 10.01 5.12
C GLY A 215 -17.64 8.73 5.96
N ARG A 216 -16.92 7.70 5.51
CA ARG A 216 -16.83 6.37 6.16
C ARG A 216 -16.25 6.44 7.59
N TRP A 217 -15.37 7.41 7.84
CA TRP A 217 -14.68 7.58 9.12
C TRP A 217 -15.62 7.93 10.26
N THR A 218 -16.73 8.61 9.96
CA THR A 218 -17.79 8.87 10.94
C THR A 218 -18.49 7.58 11.37
N GLY A 219 -18.71 6.63 10.44
CA GLY A 219 -19.28 5.33 10.75
C GLY A 219 -18.35 4.51 11.64
N LEU A 220 -17.07 4.42 11.24
CA LEU A 220 -16.08 3.66 12.00
C LEU A 220 -15.84 4.23 13.41
N ARG A 221 -15.81 5.57 13.55
CA ARG A 221 -15.68 6.24 14.86
C ARG A 221 -16.85 5.98 15.81
N ALA A 222 -18.05 5.71 15.28
CA ALA A 222 -19.19 5.35 16.12
C ALA A 222 -19.04 3.95 16.74
N LEU A 223 -18.16 3.10 16.18
CA LEU A 223 -17.89 1.76 16.68
C LEU A 223 -16.69 1.72 17.63
N THR A 224 -15.65 2.52 17.36
CA THR A 224 -14.39 2.46 18.08
C THR A 224 -13.56 3.73 17.94
N GLN A 225 -12.62 3.94 18.85
CA GLN A 225 -11.58 4.94 18.65
C GLN A 225 -10.67 4.47 17.51
N LEU A 226 -10.47 5.35 16.52
CA LEU A 226 -9.60 5.02 15.38
C LEU A 226 -8.18 4.75 15.85
N GLN A 227 -7.60 3.69 15.32
CA GLN A 227 -6.20 3.32 15.51
C GLN A 227 -5.45 3.38 14.18
N TRP A 228 -4.12 3.35 14.25
CA TRP A 228 -3.26 3.19 13.08
C TRP A 228 -2.22 2.15 13.41
N ASN A 229 -2.57 0.92 13.06
CA ASN A 229 -1.83 -0.28 13.39
C ASN A 229 -0.77 -0.55 12.32
N THR A 230 0.37 -1.08 12.75
CA THR A 230 1.42 -1.59 11.85
C THR A 230 0.87 -2.78 11.04
N ALA A 231 1.57 -3.16 9.95
CA ALA A 231 1.15 -4.32 9.16
C ALA A 231 1.25 -5.60 9.99
N THR A 232 2.24 -5.69 10.88
CA THR A 232 2.37 -6.77 11.86
C THR A 232 1.17 -6.85 12.79
N GLU A 233 0.74 -5.71 13.36
CA GLU A 233 -0.39 -5.69 14.29
C GLU A 233 -1.73 -5.95 13.58
N ALA A 234 -1.94 -5.36 12.41
CA ALA A 234 -3.11 -5.62 11.58
C ALA A 234 -3.23 -7.12 11.22
N ARG A 235 -2.10 -7.77 10.89
CA ARG A 235 -2.05 -9.23 10.69
C ARG A 235 -2.45 -9.98 11.95
N ARG A 236 -1.87 -9.63 13.09
CA ARG A 236 -2.18 -10.28 14.38
C ARG A 236 -3.68 -10.20 14.71
N ILE A 237 -4.31 -9.03 14.49
CA ILE A 237 -5.75 -8.84 14.70
C ILE A 237 -6.57 -9.73 13.76
N ALA A 238 -6.24 -9.76 12.47
CA ALA A 238 -6.93 -10.57 11.48
C ALA A 238 -6.81 -12.08 11.77
N ASP A 239 -5.60 -12.55 12.10
CA ASP A 239 -5.33 -13.95 12.45
C ASP A 239 -6.13 -14.39 13.68
N ALA A 240 -6.12 -13.57 14.75
CA ALA A 240 -6.86 -13.87 15.97
C ALA A 240 -8.38 -13.98 15.73
N GLN A 241 -8.93 -13.11 14.88
CA GLN A 241 -10.34 -13.14 14.57
C GLN A 241 -10.73 -14.35 13.73
N GLN A 242 -9.89 -14.71 12.76
CA GLN A 242 -10.05 -15.91 11.95
C GLN A 242 -10.06 -17.18 12.82
N GLU A 243 -9.14 -17.28 13.77
CA GLU A 243 -9.09 -18.42 14.71
C GLU A 243 -10.38 -18.52 15.54
N SER A 244 -10.90 -17.37 16.00
CA SER A 244 -12.16 -17.30 16.74
C SER A 244 -13.35 -17.77 15.89
N ILE A 245 -13.45 -17.33 14.63
CA ILE A 245 -14.52 -17.74 13.70
C ILE A 245 -14.44 -19.24 13.43
N ALA A 246 -13.25 -19.75 13.09
CA ALA A 246 -13.04 -21.17 12.82
C ALA A 246 -13.32 -22.06 14.05
N ALA A 247 -13.06 -21.56 15.26
CA ALA A 247 -13.40 -22.27 16.49
C ALA A 247 -14.92 -22.30 16.72
N ALA A 248 -15.64 -21.20 16.45
CA ALA A 248 -17.09 -21.13 16.57
C ALA A 248 -17.79 -22.06 15.58
N GLU A 249 -17.35 -22.08 14.32
CA GLU A 249 -17.89 -22.98 13.28
C GLU A 249 -17.69 -24.46 13.64
N ARG A 250 -16.50 -24.83 14.13
CA ARG A 250 -16.23 -26.21 14.58
C ARG A 250 -17.16 -26.63 15.72
N ARG A 251 -17.43 -25.73 16.68
CA ARG A 251 -18.39 -26.00 17.77
C ARG A 251 -19.81 -26.14 17.25
N HIS A 252 -20.22 -25.28 16.32
CA HIS A 252 -21.56 -25.33 15.72
C HIS A 252 -21.77 -26.64 14.94
N TYR A 253 -20.78 -27.04 14.13
CA TYR A 253 -20.81 -28.29 13.40
C TYR A 253 -20.92 -29.49 14.34
N ALA A 254 -20.07 -29.54 15.39
CA ALA A 254 -20.13 -30.59 16.39
C ALA A 254 -21.50 -30.67 17.07
N ALA A 255 -22.12 -29.55 17.43
CA ALA A 255 -23.42 -29.52 18.10
C ALA A 255 -24.62 -29.88 17.21
N THR A 256 -24.49 -29.78 15.89
CA THR A 256 -25.57 -30.03 14.92
C THR A 256 -25.48 -31.39 14.24
N HIS A 257 -24.33 -32.08 14.36
CA HIS A 257 -24.04 -33.35 13.68
C HIS A 257 -23.52 -34.44 14.65
N SER A 258 -23.64 -34.22 15.96
CA SER A 258 -23.48 -35.23 17.02
C SER A 258 -24.83 -35.76 17.48
#